data_AF-A0AAJ0C000-F1
#
_entry.id   AF-A0AAJ0C000-F1
#
_cell.length_a   1.000
_cell.length_b   1.000
_cell.length_c   1.000
_cell.angle_alpha   90.00
_cell.angle_beta   90.00
_cell.angle_gamma   90.00
#
_symmetry.space_group_name_H-M   'P 1'
#
loop_
_entity.id
_entity.type
_entity.pdbx_description
1 polymer ?
#
loop_
_entity_poly.entity_id
_entity_poly.type
_entity_poly.pdbx_seq_one_letter_code
_entity_poly.pdbx_strand_id
1 'polypeptide(L)'
;MSTPNLIAVFRKMPKELFRVNNGRQVKLRTWTPKRHVYDIFVKNGRVEPKALDPSTYAAPNGASMRPNSPYQQSLVNWRFRGDDMVVYSVPEDLDAKITQFMMTNARAFTTDQWLEAYPEATEESNFPNTERGQSRGKTQQR
;
A
#
# COMPACT_ATOMS: atom_id res chain seq x y z
N MET A 1 2.46 30.64 9.13
CA MET A 1 1.73 29.49 8.55
C MET A 1 2.49 28.23 8.92
N SER A 2 1.84 27.24 9.53
CA SER A 2 2.52 26.00 9.94
C SER A 2 2.89 25.17 8.71
N THR A 3 4.13 24.72 8.63
CA THR A 3 4.61 23.77 7.62
C THR A 3 3.73 22.51 7.67
N PRO A 4 3.16 22.05 6.54
CA PRO A 4 2.36 20.84 6.56
C PRO A 4 3.23 19.65 6.98
N ASN A 5 2.73 18.84 7.93
CA ASN A 5 3.27 17.53 8.26
C ASN A 5 2.98 16.58 7.09
N LEU A 6 3.75 16.72 6.02
CA LEU A 6 3.78 15.75 4.93
C LEU A 6 4.11 14.38 5.51
N ILE A 7 3.55 13.32 4.92
CA ILE A 7 3.96 11.96 5.25
C ILE A 7 5.45 11.85 4.93
N ALA A 8 6.26 11.60 5.96
CA ALA A 8 7.67 11.31 5.78
C ALA A 8 7.80 10.07 4.88
N VAL A 9 8.57 10.21 3.80
CA VAL A 9 8.87 9.11 2.89
C VAL A 9 10.05 8.36 3.46
N PHE A 10 9.82 7.10 3.86
CA PHE A 10 10.87 6.24 4.37
C PHE A 10 11.25 5.19 3.34
N ARG A 11 12.56 4.90 3.23
CA ARG A 11 13.07 3.78 2.41
C ARG A 11 13.10 2.44 3.16
N LYS A 12 12.89 2.50 4.48
CA LYS A 12 12.83 1.36 5.39
C LYS A 12 11.73 1.61 6.41
N MET A 13 11.04 0.57 6.86
CA MET A 13 10.12 0.66 8.00
C MET A 13 10.90 1.16 9.23
N PRO A 14 10.56 2.33 9.80
CA PRO A 14 11.39 2.94 10.84
C PRO A 14 11.21 2.32 12.22
N LYS A 15 10.27 1.38 12.38
CA LYS A 15 9.93 0.67 13.62
C LYS A 15 8.94 -0.46 13.34
N GLU A 16 8.83 -1.39 14.27
CA GLU A 16 7.80 -2.43 14.23
C GLU A 16 6.42 -1.78 14.42
N LEU A 17 5.47 -2.18 13.58
CA LEU A 17 4.11 -1.64 13.55
C LEU A 17 3.11 -2.75 13.86
N PHE A 18 2.09 -2.39 14.65
CA PHE A 18 1.06 -3.30 15.10
C PHE A 18 -0.31 -2.87 14.59
N ARG A 19 -1.11 -3.84 14.16
CA ARG A 19 -2.53 -3.66 13.84
C ARG A 19 -3.36 -4.54 14.77
N VAL A 20 -4.30 -3.92 15.47
CA VAL A 20 -5.35 -4.65 16.18
C VAL A 20 -6.50 -4.92 15.20
N ASN A 21 -7.00 -6.15 15.15
CA ASN A 21 -8.06 -6.57 14.26
C ASN A 21 -9.04 -7.51 14.98
N ASN A 22 -10.31 -7.50 14.60
CA ASN A 22 -11.28 -8.54 15.01
C ASN A 22 -11.33 -9.60 13.91
N GLY A 23 -10.93 -10.82 14.25
CA GLY A 23 -10.75 -11.94 13.33
C GLY A 23 -9.46 -11.87 12.52
N ARG A 24 -9.20 -12.95 11.77
CA ARG A 24 -7.95 -13.10 10.99
C ARG A 24 -7.95 -12.36 9.65
N GLN A 25 -9.11 -11.90 9.19
CA GLN A 25 -9.20 -11.26 7.89
C GLN A 25 -8.87 -9.77 7.99
N VAL A 26 -7.76 -9.35 7.40
CA VAL A 26 -7.35 -7.94 7.36
C VAL A 26 -8.06 -7.26 6.19
N LYS A 27 -9.23 -6.66 6.46
CA LYS A 27 -9.99 -5.87 5.49
C LYS A 27 -9.87 -4.38 5.82
N LEU A 28 -9.66 -3.55 4.78
CA LEU A 28 -9.86 -2.11 4.91
C LEU A 28 -11.36 -1.81 4.96
N ARG A 29 -11.77 -1.01 5.94
CA ARG A 29 -13.16 -0.61 6.13
C ARG A 29 -13.39 0.70 5.40
N THR A 30 -14.31 0.69 4.46
CA THR A 30 -14.74 1.90 3.77
C THR A 30 -15.62 2.76 4.69
N TRP A 31 -15.48 4.07 4.57
CA TRP A 31 -16.38 5.00 5.23
C TRP A 31 -17.82 4.82 4.69
N THR A 32 -18.78 4.83 5.61
CA THR A 32 -20.21 4.91 5.28
C THR A 32 -20.88 5.79 6.34
N PRO A 33 -21.97 6.50 6.01
CA PRO A 33 -22.69 7.34 6.98
C PRO A 33 -23.14 6.57 8.24
N LYS A 34 -23.39 5.26 8.11
CA LYS A 34 -23.85 4.40 9.21
C LYS A 34 -22.71 3.85 10.09
N ARG A 35 -21.44 4.07 9.74
CA ARG A 35 -20.30 3.47 10.44
C ARG A 35 -19.29 4.53 10.87
N HIS A 36 -19.16 4.70 12.18
CA HIS A 36 -18.22 5.65 12.78
C HIS A 36 -16.75 5.18 12.71
N VAL A 37 -16.50 3.88 12.55
CA VAL A 37 -15.15 3.30 12.50
C VAL A 37 -14.81 2.82 11.09
N TYR A 38 -13.84 3.46 10.47
CA TYR A 38 -13.43 3.20 9.09
C TYR A 38 -11.92 3.42 8.93
N ASP A 39 -11.36 2.94 7.82
CA ASP A 39 -9.93 3.03 7.50
C ASP A 39 -9.66 3.95 6.30
N ILE A 40 -10.58 4.01 5.33
CA ILE A 40 -10.41 4.72 4.06
C ILE A 40 -11.71 5.39 3.59
N PHE A 41 -11.55 6.48 2.85
CA PHE A 41 -12.60 7.04 2.00
C PHE A 41 -12.53 6.47 0.59
N VAL A 42 -13.70 6.25 0.00
CA VAL A 42 -13.83 5.74 -1.36
C VAL A 42 -14.75 6.67 -2.15
N LYS A 43 -14.37 6.98 -3.38
CA LYS A 43 -15.15 7.76 -4.33
C LYS A 43 -15.33 6.94 -5.60
N ASN A 44 -16.58 6.73 -6.03
CA ASN A 44 -16.91 5.92 -7.21
C ASN A 44 -16.25 4.52 -7.19
N GLY A 45 -16.23 3.87 -6.03
CA GLY A 45 -15.61 2.54 -5.85
C GLY A 45 -14.08 2.53 -5.85
N ARG A 46 -13.42 3.69 -5.90
CA ARG A 46 -11.95 3.81 -5.92
C ARG A 46 -11.40 4.58 -4.73
N VAL A 47 -10.18 4.25 -4.32
CA VAL A 47 -9.41 4.99 -3.33
C VAL A 47 -8.62 6.08 -4.05
N GLU A 48 -8.72 7.33 -3.59
CA GLU A 48 -7.94 8.44 -4.13
C GLU A 48 -6.59 8.53 -3.39
N PRO A 49 -5.45 8.67 -4.08
CA PRO A 49 -4.14 8.87 -3.46
C PRO A 49 -4.03 10.30 -2.91
N LYS A 50 -4.64 10.56 -1.75
CA LYS A 50 -4.71 11.90 -1.11
C LYS A 50 -3.46 12.30 -0.32
N ALA A 51 -2.39 11.51 -0.39
CA ALA A 51 -1.22 11.67 0.46
C ALA A 51 -0.20 12.70 -0.05
N LEU A 52 -0.31 13.14 -1.32
CA LEU A 52 0.72 13.98 -1.95
C LEU A 52 0.48 15.48 -1.77
N ASP A 53 -0.78 15.91 -1.63
CA ASP A 53 -1.12 17.30 -1.34
C ASP A 53 -1.71 17.40 0.08
N PRO A 54 -1.00 18.03 1.02
CA PRO A 54 -1.47 18.24 2.39
C PRO A 54 -2.84 18.88 2.49
N SER A 55 -3.18 19.78 1.57
CA SER A 55 -4.46 20.49 1.58
C SER A 55 -5.64 19.56 1.29
N THR A 56 -5.38 18.40 0.68
CA THR A 56 -6.39 17.41 0.31
C THR A 56 -6.37 16.16 1.20
N TYR A 57 -5.41 16.07 2.13
CA TYR A 57 -5.29 14.91 3.01
C TYR A 57 -6.42 14.90 4.05
N ALA A 58 -7.17 13.80 4.09
CA ALA A 58 -8.18 13.53 5.11
C ALA A 58 -7.90 12.17 5.74
N ALA A 59 -7.58 12.17 7.04
CA ALA A 59 -7.43 10.94 7.82
C ALA A 59 -8.81 10.36 8.19
N PRO A 60 -8.92 9.03 8.40
CA PRO A 60 -7.93 7.99 8.11
C PRO A 60 -7.83 7.66 6.61
N ASN A 61 -6.63 7.29 6.15
CA ASN A 61 -6.35 6.94 4.76
C ASN A 61 -5.53 5.64 4.62
N GLY A 62 -5.86 4.63 5.42
CA GLY A 62 -5.17 3.35 5.38
C GLY A 62 -5.42 2.49 6.60
N ALA A 63 -4.77 1.33 6.62
CA ALA A 63 -4.80 0.42 7.77
C ALA A 63 -4.31 1.14 9.04
N SER A 64 -5.09 1.07 10.11
CA SER A 64 -4.71 1.66 11.39
C SER A 64 -3.59 0.86 12.06
N MET A 65 -2.34 1.18 11.70
CA MET A 65 -1.12 0.57 12.23
C MET A 65 -0.40 1.55 13.16
N ARG A 66 0.17 1.05 14.27
CA ARG A 66 0.82 1.88 15.29
C ARG A 66 2.07 1.20 15.83
N PRO A 67 3.12 1.94 16.21
CA PRO A 67 4.19 1.36 17.01
C PRO A 67 3.67 0.91 18.37
N ASN A 68 4.46 0.11 19.07
CA ASN A 68 4.22 -0.25 20.47
C ASN A 68 4.32 0.98 21.40
N SER A 69 3.28 1.79 21.38
CA SER A 69 3.09 3.03 22.12
C SER A 69 2.11 2.81 23.27
N PRO A 70 2.04 3.71 24.26
CA PRO A 70 1.00 3.64 25.31
C PRO A 70 -0.42 3.55 24.75
N TYR A 71 -0.68 4.22 23.62
CA TYR A 71 -1.98 4.12 22.95
C TYR A 71 -2.18 2.74 22.32
N GLN A 72 -1.18 2.16 21.65
CA GLN A 72 -1.28 0.79 21.14
C GLN A 72 -1.51 -0.22 22.27
N GLN A 73 -0.77 -0.09 23.38
CA GLN A 73 -0.98 -0.92 24.58
C GLN A 73 -2.40 -0.78 25.12
N SER A 74 -2.94 0.43 25.16
CA SER A 74 -4.34 0.63 25.59
C SER A 74 -5.38 0.04 24.64
N LEU A 75 -5.11 0.02 23.31
CA LEU A 75 -5.97 -0.64 22.33
C LEU A 75 -6.07 -2.12 22.65
N VAL A 76 -4.93 -2.76 22.86
CA VAL A 76 -4.85 -4.19 23.19
C VAL A 76 -5.44 -4.48 24.58
N ASN A 77 -5.14 -3.66 25.58
CA ASN A 77 -5.49 -3.95 26.97
C ASN A 77 -6.99 -3.69 27.28
N TRP A 78 -7.54 -2.55 26.82
CA TRP A 78 -8.88 -2.17 27.28
C TRP A 78 -9.75 -1.35 26.33
N ARG A 79 -9.23 -0.75 25.25
CA ARG A 79 -10.05 0.06 24.33
C ARG A 79 -10.69 -0.77 23.23
N PHE A 80 -9.97 -1.77 22.70
CA PHE A 80 -10.49 -2.65 21.66
C PHE A 80 -11.18 -3.86 22.31
N ARG A 81 -12.34 -4.23 21.79
CA ARG A 81 -13.21 -5.28 22.34
C ARG A 81 -13.64 -6.22 21.21
N GLY A 82 -13.73 -7.50 21.53
CA GLY A 82 -14.13 -8.58 20.63
C GLY A 82 -13.49 -9.90 21.04
N ASP A 83 -14.23 -11.00 20.89
CA ASP A 83 -13.79 -12.32 21.34
C ASP A 83 -12.70 -12.92 20.43
N ASP A 84 -12.59 -12.43 19.19
CA ASP A 84 -11.62 -12.87 18.18
C ASP A 84 -10.51 -11.83 17.92
N MET A 85 -10.10 -11.07 18.94
CA MET A 85 -9.07 -10.05 18.76
C MET A 85 -7.72 -10.68 18.39
N VAL A 86 -7.14 -10.24 17.28
CA VAL A 86 -5.79 -10.60 16.82
C VAL A 86 -4.94 -9.33 16.69
N VAL A 87 -3.69 -9.41 17.15
CA VAL A 87 -2.70 -8.36 16.95
C VAL A 87 -1.68 -8.86 15.92
N TYR A 88 -1.62 -8.18 14.78
CA TYR A 88 -0.61 -8.41 13.76
C TYR A 88 0.58 -7.50 14.00
N SER A 89 1.80 -8.02 13.95
CA SER A 89 3.02 -7.22 13.87
C SER A 89 3.59 -7.23 12.44
N VAL A 90 4.10 -6.08 12.04
CA VAL A 90 4.90 -5.89 10.83
C VAL A 90 6.28 -5.45 11.30
N PRO A 91 7.30 -6.28 11.11
CA PRO A 91 8.60 -6.04 11.71
C PRO A 91 9.31 -4.86 11.03
N GLU A 92 10.16 -4.16 11.78
CA GLU A 92 10.91 -3.00 11.27
C GLU A 92 11.89 -3.34 10.13
N ASP A 93 12.31 -4.59 10.04
CA ASP A 93 13.23 -5.10 9.04
C ASP A 93 12.51 -5.74 7.84
N LEU A 94 11.20 -5.54 7.68
CA LEU A 94 10.41 -6.14 6.60
C LEU A 94 11.03 -5.87 5.21
N ASP A 95 11.46 -4.65 4.93
CA ASP A 95 12.04 -4.32 3.61
C ASP A 95 13.31 -5.13 3.33
N ALA A 96 14.14 -5.36 4.36
CA ALA A 96 15.33 -6.20 4.25
C ALA A 96 14.94 -7.67 4.02
N LYS A 97 13.91 -8.17 4.73
CA LYS A 97 13.39 -9.53 4.55
C LYS A 97 12.81 -9.75 3.15
N ILE A 98 12.05 -8.80 2.62
CA ILE A 98 11.52 -8.85 1.24
C ILE A 98 12.68 -8.84 0.24
N THR A 99 13.63 -7.93 0.42
CA THR A 99 14.81 -7.84 -0.45
C THR A 99 15.58 -9.15 -0.46
N GLN A 100 15.86 -9.70 0.73
CA GLN A 100 16.55 -10.99 0.87
C GLN A 100 15.76 -12.12 0.21
N PHE A 101 14.44 -12.16 0.40
CA PHE A 101 13.58 -13.15 -0.24
C PHE A 101 13.70 -13.09 -1.76
N MET A 102 13.59 -11.90 -2.36
CA MET A 102 13.72 -11.71 -3.80
C MET A 102 15.12 -12.10 -4.29
N MET A 103 16.18 -11.66 -3.60
CA MET A 103 17.56 -12.01 -3.96
C MET A 103 17.84 -13.52 -3.89
N THR A 104 17.19 -14.23 -2.97
CA THR A 104 17.45 -15.66 -2.72
C THR A 104 16.56 -16.57 -3.56
N ASN A 105 15.31 -16.18 -3.80
CA ASN A 105 14.28 -17.07 -4.34
C ASN A 105 13.72 -16.64 -5.69
N ALA A 106 13.88 -15.37 -6.09
CA ALA A 106 13.37 -14.89 -7.37
C ALA A 106 14.42 -14.99 -8.47
N ARG A 107 13.96 -15.13 -9.71
CA ARG A 107 14.80 -14.98 -10.89
C ARG A 107 14.80 -13.52 -11.31
N ALA A 108 15.97 -12.88 -11.24
CA ALA A 108 16.16 -11.54 -11.79
C ALA A 108 16.44 -11.62 -13.29
N PHE A 109 15.82 -10.72 -14.04
CA PHE A 109 16.08 -10.52 -15.47
C PHE A 109 16.52 -9.07 -15.68
N THR A 110 17.48 -8.84 -16.58
CA THR A 110 17.58 -7.53 -17.23
C THR A 110 16.38 -7.33 -18.16
N THR A 111 16.17 -6.10 -18.61
CA THR A 111 15.13 -5.80 -19.60
C THR A 111 15.26 -6.68 -20.84
N ASP A 112 16.47 -6.82 -21.39
CA ASP A 112 16.71 -7.63 -22.59
C ASP A 112 16.48 -9.12 -22.33
N GLN A 113 16.97 -9.65 -21.20
CA GLN A 113 16.73 -11.05 -20.82
C GLN A 113 15.25 -11.36 -20.62
N TRP A 114 14.48 -10.40 -20.09
CA TRP A 114 13.04 -10.56 -19.91
C TRP A 114 12.31 -10.58 -21.25
N LEU A 115 12.61 -9.63 -22.14
CA LEU A 115 11.99 -9.55 -23.48
C LEU A 115 12.38 -10.74 -24.37
N GLU A 116 13.59 -11.27 -24.22
CA GLU A 116 14.00 -12.50 -24.90
C GLU A 116 13.24 -13.71 -24.35
N ALA A 117 13.09 -13.82 -23.02
CA ALA A 117 12.39 -14.93 -22.38
C ALA A 117 10.87 -14.89 -22.60
N TYR A 118 10.29 -13.68 -22.71
CA TYR A 118 8.86 -13.42 -22.86
C TYR A 118 8.62 -12.39 -23.96
N PRO A 119 8.77 -12.76 -25.24
CA PRO A 119 8.68 -11.82 -26.36
C PRO A 119 7.27 -11.26 -26.58
N GLU A 120 6.24 -11.97 -26.13
CA GLU A 120 4.84 -11.56 -26.20
C GLU A 120 4.16 -11.78 -24.85
N ALA A 121 3.08 -11.03 -24.60
CA ALA A 121 2.31 -11.14 -23.35
C ALA A 121 1.71 -12.55 -23.22
N THR A 122 1.87 -13.16 -22.05
CA THR A 122 1.36 -14.52 -21.77
C THR A 122 -0.07 -14.52 -21.23
N GLU A 123 -0.63 -13.36 -20.90
CA GLU A 123 -1.96 -13.19 -20.32
C GLU A 123 -2.64 -11.91 -20.82
N GLU A 124 -3.97 -11.88 -20.78
CA GLU A 124 -4.77 -10.71 -21.16
C GLU A 124 -4.85 -9.67 -20.04
N SER A 125 -4.81 -8.39 -20.41
CA SER A 125 -4.98 -7.28 -19.48
C SER A 125 -6.46 -6.93 -19.30
N ASN A 126 -6.91 -6.90 -18.05
CA ASN A 126 -8.21 -6.32 -17.69
C ASN A 126 -8.21 -4.77 -17.69
N PHE A 127 -7.07 -4.15 -18.00
CA PHE A 127 -6.98 -2.70 -18.15
C PHE A 127 -7.28 -2.32 -19.60
N PRO A 128 -8.18 -1.34 -19.83
CA PRO A 128 -8.47 -0.87 -21.18
C PRO A 128 -7.17 -0.39 -21.82
N ASN A 129 -6.93 -0.86 -23.06
CA ASN A 129 -5.76 -0.50 -23.83
C ASN A 129 -5.85 0.99 -24.19
N THR A 130 -5.40 1.87 -23.31
CA THR A 130 -5.35 3.30 -23.64
C THR A 130 -4.23 3.48 -24.64
N GLU A 131 -4.59 3.76 -25.89
CA GLU A 131 -3.69 4.07 -27.00
C GLU A 131 -2.76 5.26 -26.64
N ARG A 132 -1.68 4.99 -25.91
CA ARG A 132 -0.57 5.92 -25.72
C ARG A 132 0.69 5.21 -26.18
N GLY A 133 0.84 5.05 -27.49
CA GLY A 133 2.04 4.39 -28.03
C GLY A 133 2.23 4.36 -29.55
N GLN A 134 1.24 4.67 -30.39
CA GLN A 134 1.37 4.55 -31.85
C GLN A 134 1.97 5.79 -32.57
N SER A 135 2.72 6.69 -31.91
CA SER A 135 3.33 7.85 -32.58
C SER A 135 4.88 7.85 -32.59
N ARG A 136 5.51 6.71 -32.87
CA ARG A 136 6.90 6.68 -33.37
C ARG A 136 6.96 6.06 -34.76
N GLY A 137 6.23 6.68 -35.69
CA GLY A 137 6.38 6.45 -37.12
C GLY A 137 7.61 7.19 -37.67
N LYS A 138 8.61 6.40 -38.05
CA LYS A 138 9.62 6.62 -39.12
C LYS A 138 9.80 8.06 -39.63
N THR A 139 10.86 8.74 -39.18
CA THR A 139 11.48 9.80 -39.98
C THR A 139 12.37 9.13 -41.03
N GLN A 140 11.86 9.05 -42.26
CA GLN A 140 12.58 8.58 -43.43
C GLN A 140 13.49 9.70 -43.92
N GLN A 141 14.78 9.40 -44.07
CA GLN A 141 15.78 10.25 -44.72
C GLN A 141 15.32 10.64 -46.13
N ARG A 142 15.54 11.91 -46.48
CA ARG A 142 15.82 12.38 -47.83
C ARG A 142 16.94 13.40 -47.76
#